data_AF-A0A519KQ60-F1
#
_entry.id   AF-A0A519KQ60-F1
#
_cell.length_a   1.000
_cell.length_b   1.000
_cell.length_c   1.000
_cell.angle_alpha   90.00
_cell.angle_beta   90.00
_cell.angle_gamma   90.00
#
_symmetry.space_group_name_H-M   'P 1'
#
loop_
_entity.id
_entity.type
_entity.pdbx_description
1 polymer ?
#
loop_
_entity_poly.entity_id
_entity_poly.type
_entity_poly.pdbx_seq_one_letter_code
_entity_poly.pdbx_strand_id
1 'polypeptide(L)' 'MLLPFFTALRDAKVPVSMKEWLHLMEAMDKGLADGKVDDFYHLSRAVLVKDEKHYDRFDQVFGKVFAGFET' A
#
# COMPACT_ATOMS: atom_id res chain seq x y z
N MET A 1 -13.13 0.18 0.69
CA MET A 1 -12.15 1.23 0.33
C MET A 1 -10.70 0.71 0.22
N LEU A 2 -10.28 -0.38 0.88
CA LEU A 2 -8.92 -0.96 0.71
C LEU A 2 -8.77 -2.04 -0.38
N LEU A 3 -9.83 -2.81 -0.68
CA LEU A 3 -9.83 -3.76 -1.81
C LEU A 3 -9.44 -3.14 -3.17
N PRO A 4 -9.89 -1.92 -3.54
CA PRO A 4 -9.45 -1.25 -4.77
C PRO A 4 -7.93 -1.04 -4.84
N PHE A 5 -7.29 -0.73 -3.71
CA PHE A 5 -5.83 -0.58 -3.64
C PHE A 5 -5.12 -1.91 -3.88
N PHE A 6 -5.57 -2.99 -3.24
CA PHE A 6 -5.04 -4.34 -3.47
C PHE A 6 -5.22 -4.79 -4.93
N THR A 7 -6.38 -4.53 -5.53
CA THR A 7 -6.64 -4.84 -6.94
C THR A 7 -5.76 -4.00 -7.86
N ALA A 8 -5.59 -2.69 -7.59
CA ALA A 8 -4.75 -1.80 -8.38
C ALA A 8 -3.26 -2.22 -8.35
N LEU A 9 -2.76 -2.67 -7.19
CA LEU A 9 -1.41 -3.21 -7.07
C LEU A 9 -1.21 -4.47 -7.90
N ARG A 10 -2.21 -5.37 -7.88
CA ARG A 10 -2.18 -6.59 -8.69
C ARG A 10 -2.24 -6.29 -10.19
N ASP A 11 -3.07 -5.34 -10.59
CA ASP A 11 -3.19 -4.89 -11.99
C ASP A 11 -1.87 -4.29 -12.50
N ALA A 12 -1.20 -3.50 -11.66
CA ALA A 12 0.13 -2.97 -11.93
C ALA A 12 1.26 -4.01 -11.84
N LYS A 13 0.95 -5.30 -11.69
CA LYS A 13 1.93 -6.40 -11.58
C LYS A 13 2.92 -6.21 -10.43
N VAL A 14 2.46 -5.69 -9.30
CA VAL A 14 3.21 -5.73 -8.03
C VAL A 14 2.88 -7.08 -7.37
N PRO A 15 3.88 -7.92 -7.06
CA PRO A 15 3.66 -9.22 -6.45
C PRO A 15 3.28 -9.04 -4.99
N VAL A 16 1.98 -8.92 -4.73
CA VAL A 16 1.40 -8.85 -3.39
C VAL A 16 0.68 -10.16 -3.07
N SER A 17 1.02 -10.76 -1.93
CA SER A 17 0.33 -11.93 -1.41
C SER A 17 -0.81 -11.54 -0.48
N MET A 18 -1.77 -12.46 -0.32
CA MET A 18 -2.86 -12.29 0.65
C MET A 18 -2.34 -12.17 2.09
N LYS A 19 -1.22 -12.82 2.41
CA LYS A 19 -0.62 -12.76 3.75
C LYS A 19 -0.06 -11.38 4.07
N GLU A 20 0.66 -10.77 3.13
CA GLU A 20 1.17 -9.40 3.30
C GLU A 20 0.03 -8.40 3.43
N TRP A 21 -1.04 -8.60 2.66
CA TRP A 21 -2.24 -7.80 2.78
C TRP A 21 -2.88 -7.90 4.17
N LEU A 22 -3.00 -9.11 4.73
CA LEU A 22 -3.50 -9.31 6.08
C LEU A 22 -2.60 -8.66 7.14
N HIS A 23 -1.28 -8.74 6.99
CA HIS A 23 -0.35 -8.06 7.89
C HIS A 23 -0.50 -6.53 7.84
N LEU A 24 -0.75 -5.95 6.66
CA LEU A 24 -0.97 -4.50 6.55
C LEU A 24 -2.24 -4.09 7.30
N MET A 25 -3.33 -4.87 7.15
CA MET A 25 -4.57 -4.61 7.87
C MET A 25 -4.39 -4.73 9.39
N GLU A 26 -3.65 -5.73 9.87
CA GLU A 26 -3.31 -5.85 11.29
C GLU A 26 -2.46 -4.67 11.79
N ALA A 27 -1.52 -4.19 10.97
CA ALA A 27 -0.70 -3.05 11.32
C ALA A 27 -1.51 -1.74 11.41
N MET A 28 -2.47 -1.56 10.50
CA MET A 28 -3.43 -0.45 10.57
C MET A 28 -4.33 -0.54 11.79
N ASP A 29 -4.83 -1.72 12.14
CA ASP A 29 -5.66 -1.96 13.33
C ASP A 29 -4.90 -1.58 14.63
N LYS A 30 -3.59 -1.86 14.66
CA LYS A 30 -2.69 -1.45 15.75
C LYS A 30 -2.33 0.04 15.75
N GLY A 31 -2.85 0.84 14.81
CA GLY A 31 -2.59 2.28 14.75
C GLY A 31 -1.20 2.66 14.27
N LEU A 32 -0.44 1.76 13.62
CA LEU A 32 0.96 2.01 13.23
C LEU A 32 1.15 3.07 12.13
N ALA A 33 0.07 3.57 11.53
CA ALA A 33 0.10 4.61 10.50
C ALA A 33 -0.46 5.96 10.98
N ASP A 34 -0.77 6.12 12.28
CA ASP A 34 -1.15 7.36 13.00
C ASP A 34 -2.15 8.30 12.26
N GLY A 35 -2.97 7.75 11.35
CA GLY A 35 -3.89 8.51 10.50
C GLY A 35 -3.25 9.37 9.41
N LYS A 36 -1.93 9.30 9.19
CA LYS A 36 -1.23 10.07 8.14
C LYS A 36 -1.01 9.24 6.89
N VAL A 37 -1.19 9.87 5.73
CA VAL A 37 -0.98 9.24 4.42
C VAL A 37 0.49 8.87 4.21
N ASP A 38 1.42 9.69 4.68
CA ASP A 38 2.87 9.45 4.59
C ASP A 38 3.31 8.23 5.41
N ASP A 39 2.83 8.13 6.66
CA ASP A 39 3.09 6.97 7.51
C ASP A 39 2.47 5.69 6.91
N PHE A 40 1.26 5.81 6.35
CA PHE A 40 0.63 4.70 5.63
C PHE A 40 1.41 4.30 4.37
N TYR A 41 1.97 5.25 3.62
CA TYR A 41 2.82 4.99 2.46
C TYR A 41 4.03 4.14 2.85
N HIS A 42 4.77 4.57 3.87
CA HIS A 42 5.95 3.86 4.34
C HIS A 42 5.62 2.47 4.88
N LEU A 43 4.56 2.35 5.70
CA LEU A 43 4.09 1.08 6.25
C LEU A 43 3.67 0.11 5.13
N SER A 44 2.82 0.57 4.21
CA SER A 44 2.29 -0.26 3.13
C SER A 44 3.39 -0.71 2.17
N ARG A 45 4.36 0.15 1.84
CA ARG A 45 5.52 -0.23 1.01
C ARG A 45 6.37 -1.31 1.69
N ALA A 46 6.68 -1.16 2.98
CA ALA A 46 7.46 -2.13 3.74
C ALA A 46 6.75 -3.50 3.88
N VAL A 47 5.44 -3.47 4.07
CA VAL A 47 4.65 -4.69 4.25
C VAL A 47 4.36 -5.39 2.92
N LEU A 48 4.05 -4.66 1.86
CA LEU A 48 3.55 -5.22 0.60
C LEU A 48 4.62 -5.48 -0.46
N VAL A 49 5.78 -4.81 -0.40
CA VAL A 49 6.80 -4.90 -1.46
C VAL A 49 8.09 -5.52 -0.91
N LYS A 50 8.40 -6.74 -1.35
CA LYS A 50 9.57 -7.52 -0.89
C LYS A 50 10.80 -7.40 -1.78
N ASP A 51 10.63 -6.81 -2.94
CA ASP A 51 11.69 -6.65 -3.93
C ASP A 51 11.61 -5.22 -4.48
N GLU A 52 12.72 -4.49 -4.34
CA GLU A 52 12.86 -3.09 -4.73
C GLU A 52 12.52 -2.83 -6.19
N LYS A 53 12.63 -3.84 -7.07
CA LYS A 53 12.28 -3.69 -8.49
C LYS A 53 10.80 -3.34 -8.74
N HIS A 54 9.94 -3.50 -7.73
CA HIS A 54 8.53 -3.14 -7.82
C HIS A 54 8.19 -1.81 -7.12
N TYR A 55 9.19 -1.11 -6.57
CA TYR A 55 8.99 0.17 -5.89
C TYR A 55 8.35 1.20 -6.81
N ASP A 56 8.88 1.35 -8.03
CA ASP A 56 8.35 2.30 -9.02
C ASP A 56 6.87 2.06 -9.33
N ARG A 57 6.48 0.79 -9.55
CA ARG A 57 5.09 0.40 -9.81
C ARG A 57 4.19 0.66 -8.61
N PHE A 58 4.68 0.34 -7.41
CA PHE A 58 3.96 0.62 -6.18
C PHE A 58 3.71 2.12 -6.01
N ASP A 59 4.73 2.95 -6.19
CA ASP A 59 4.64 4.40 -6.03
C ASP A 59 3.65 5.00 -7.04
N GLN A 60 3.67 4.54 -8.29
CA GLN A 60 2.70 4.96 -9.30
C GLN A 60 1.25 4.61 -8.91
N VAL A 61 1.01 3.39 -8.40
CA VAL A 61 -0.33 2.98 -7.96
C VAL A 61 -0.76 3.75 -6.72
N PHE A 62 0.13 3.88 -5.75
CA PHE A 62 -0.12 4.62 -4.52
C PHE A 62 -0.46 6.07 -4.83
N GLY A 63 0.34 6.72 -5.66
CA GLY A 63 0.06 8.06 -6.18
C GLY A 63 -1.30 8.13 -6.87
N LYS A 64 -1.64 7.20 -7.77
CA LYS A 64 -2.96 7.23 -8.43
C LYS A 64 -4.15 7.06 -7.48
N VAL A 65 -4.00 6.22 -6.45
CA VAL A 65 -5.08 5.93 -5.49
C VAL A 65 -5.21 7.04 -4.44
N PHE A 66 -4.10 7.67 -4.05
CA PHE A 66 -4.05 8.63 -2.94
C PHE A 66 -3.78 10.08 -3.35
N ALA A 67 -3.46 10.39 -4.62
CA ALA A 67 -3.30 11.77 -5.12
C ALA A 67 -4.58 12.60 -5.09
N GLY A 68 -5.74 11.99 -4.80
CA GLY A 68 -6.99 12.71 -4.56
C GLY A 68 -7.20 13.22 -3.12
N PHE A 69 -6.26 12.98 -2.20
CA PHE A 69 -6.38 13.37 -0.78
C PHE A 69 -5.64 14.66 -0.42
N GLU A 70 -5.07 15.38 -1.39
CA GLU A 70 -4.61 16.76 -1.20
C GLU A 70 -5.80 17.72 -1.28
N THR A 71 -6.56 17.89 -0.18
CA THR A 71 -7.38 19.10 0.07
C THR A 71 -7.61 19.28 1.56
#